data_AF-A0A6G0XSJ8-F1
#
_entry.id   AF-A0A6G0XSJ8-F1
#
_cell.length_a   1.000
_cell.length_b   1.000
_cell.length_c   1.000
_cell.angle_alpha   90.00
_cell.angle_beta   90.00
_cell.angle_gamma   90.00
#
_symmetry.space_group_name_H-M   'P 1'
#
loop_
_entity.id
_entity.type
_entity.pdbx_description
1 polymer ?
#
loop_
_entity_poly.entity_id
_entity_poly.type
_entity_poly.pdbx_seq_one_letter_code
_entity_poly.pdbx_strand_id
1 'polypeptide(L)'
;MLVRFRLQIARLPWTLRTNSTWIPNISLQIQKDILRVAQCVHELEGRPERTNLSPTKFIVPEEEPFPIDLQGQRFDISHLRRAKVNGNLDAKTVAEFDDIGFVWNGIEYQSNQQWEENLEALRIYNAIHGNLKVPNVYKVKEGDTQWPQKLWGKNMGYLISSMRAQQETMDPARRDILFLMGFVWDGIQAH
;
A
#
# COMPACT_ATOMS: atom_id res chain seq x y z
N MET A 1 51.89 19.98 30.14
CA MET A 1 52.51 19.24 29.03
C MET A 1 51.47 18.25 28.51
N LEU A 2 50.68 18.64 27.50
CA LEU A 2 49.59 17.84 26.93
C LEU A 2 50.07 17.21 25.62
N VAL A 3 50.12 15.87 25.56
CA VAL A 3 50.42 15.14 24.32
C VAL A 3 49.09 14.74 23.68
N ARG A 4 48.77 15.35 22.54
CA ARG A 4 47.62 14.98 21.69
C ARG A 4 48.03 13.82 20.78
N PHE A 5 47.43 12.65 20.96
CA PHE A 5 47.49 11.58 19.96
C PHE A 5 46.43 11.82 18.86
N ARG A 6 46.89 12.09 17.64
CA ARG A 6 46.06 12.04 16.43
C ARG A 6 45.98 10.58 15.97
N LEU A 7 44.81 9.97 16.07
CA LEU A 7 44.53 8.69 15.40
C LEU A 7 44.32 8.96 13.90
N GLN A 8 45.23 8.41 13.11
CA GLN A 8 45.21 8.46 11.65
C GLN A 8 44.28 7.33 11.17
N ILE A 9 43.10 7.69 10.64
CA ILE A 9 42.12 6.71 10.13
C ILE A 9 42.62 6.22 8.77
N ALA A 10 43.10 4.98 8.71
CA ALA A 10 43.39 4.30 7.46
C ALA A 10 42.08 4.01 6.71
N ARG A 11 41.99 4.40 5.42
CA ARG A 11 40.86 4.05 4.55
C ARG A 11 40.96 2.58 4.14
N LEU A 12 40.02 1.77 4.60
CA LEU A 12 39.89 0.38 4.14
C LEU A 12 39.28 0.32 2.72
N PRO A 13 39.67 -0.65 1.87
CA PRO A 13 39.15 -0.83 0.52
C PRO A 13 37.66 -1.24 0.53
N TRP A 14 36.95 -0.84 -0.52
CA TRP A 14 35.48 -0.93 -0.65
C TRP A 14 34.90 -2.36 -0.69
N THR A 15 35.73 -3.40 -0.71
CA THR A 15 35.32 -4.80 -0.86
C THR A 15 34.98 -5.50 0.46
N LEU A 16 35.13 -4.85 1.62
CA LEU A 16 34.69 -5.36 2.93
C LEU A 16 33.56 -4.51 3.51
N ARG A 17 32.47 -4.37 2.74
CA ARG A 17 31.20 -3.87 3.26
C ARG A 17 30.31 -5.07 3.59
N THR A 18 30.45 -5.62 4.79
CA THR A 18 29.35 -6.41 5.36
C THR A 18 28.18 -5.45 5.51
N ASN A 19 27.17 -5.56 4.65
CA ASN A 19 25.89 -4.82 4.78
C ASN A 19 25.10 -5.36 5.98
N SER A 20 25.65 -5.24 7.18
CA SER A 20 24.87 -5.28 8.42
C SER A 20 24.80 -3.86 8.93
N THR A 21 23.91 -3.07 8.33
CA THR A 21 23.36 -1.92 9.04
C THR A 21 22.55 -2.53 10.18
N TRP A 22 23.09 -2.53 11.39
CA TRP A 22 22.37 -2.92 12.60
C TRP A 22 21.13 -2.04 12.71
N ILE A 23 19.98 -2.56 12.26
CA ILE A 23 18.67 -1.97 12.51
C ILE A 23 18.21 -2.66 13.80
N PRO A 24 17.97 -1.93 14.91
CA PRO A 24 17.47 -2.56 16.11
C PRO A 24 16.17 -3.28 15.79
N ASN A 25 16.13 -4.57 16.13
CA ASN A 25 14.95 -5.38 15.96
C ASN A 25 13.76 -4.74 16.71
N ILE A 26 12.56 -4.78 16.13
CA ILE A 26 11.35 -4.33 16.82
C ILE A 26 11.19 -5.18 18.08
N SER A 27 11.13 -4.54 19.25
CA SER A 27 11.02 -5.27 20.51
C SER A 27 9.75 -6.11 20.55
N LEU A 28 9.77 -7.25 21.23
CA LEU A 28 8.60 -8.12 21.36
C LEU A 28 7.36 -7.37 21.89
N GLN A 29 7.57 -6.41 22.80
CA GLN A 29 6.48 -5.58 23.31
C GLN A 29 5.83 -4.75 22.19
N ILE A 30 6.63 -4.07 21.35
CA ILE A 30 6.10 -3.29 20.23
C ILE A 30 5.38 -4.19 19.22
N GLN A 31 5.88 -5.39 18.96
CA GLN A 31 5.20 -6.35 18.07
C GLN A 31 3.79 -6.69 18.59
N LYS A 32 3.67 -6.96 19.90
CA LYS A 32 2.41 -7.25 20.58
C LYS A 32 1.48 -6.04 20.66
N ASP A 33 2.01 -4.85 20.88
CA ASP A 33 1.20 -3.63 20.91
C ASP A 33 0.59 -3.33 19.55
N ILE A 34 1.36 -3.49 18.47
CA ILE A 34 0.82 -3.34 17.10
C ILE A 34 -0.22 -4.44 16.81
N LEU A 35 -0.01 -5.66 17.30
CA LEU A 35 -0.97 -6.75 17.13
C LEU A 35 -2.30 -6.44 17.84
N ARG A 36 -2.26 -5.96 19.08
CA ARG A 36 -3.46 -5.52 19.82
C ARG A 36 -4.23 -4.47 19.04
N VAL A 37 -3.53 -3.48 18.47
CA VAL A 37 -4.14 -2.46 17.60
C VAL A 37 -4.74 -3.07 16.34
N ALA A 38 -4.04 -4.00 15.68
CA ALA A 38 -4.54 -4.68 14.49
C ALA A 38 -5.79 -5.53 14.78
N GLN A 39 -5.85 -6.19 15.93
CA GLN A 39 -7.02 -6.95 16.38
C GLN A 39 -8.22 -6.02 16.62
N CYS A 40 -8.02 -4.84 17.22
CA CYS A 40 -9.08 -3.84 17.34
C CYS A 40 -9.61 -3.40 15.97
N VAL A 41 -8.73 -3.13 15.00
CA VAL A 41 -9.13 -2.79 13.63
C VAL A 41 -9.88 -3.94 12.96
N HIS A 42 -9.39 -5.17 13.10
CA HIS A 42 -10.05 -6.36 12.58
C HIS A 42 -11.49 -6.51 13.11
N GLU A 43 -11.70 -6.36 14.41
CA GLU A 43 -13.04 -6.43 15.02
C GLU A 43 -13.93 -5.25 14.58
N LEU A 44 -13.40 -4.02 14.55
CA LEU A 44 -14.13 -2.82 14.10
C LEU A 44 -14.61 -2.94 12.65
N GLU A 45 -13.79 -3.51 11.77
CA GLU A 45 -14.11 -3.72 10.36
C GLU A 45 -15.01 -4.94 10.13
N GLY A 46 -15.46 -5.63 11.19
CA GLY A 46 -16.36 -6.78 11.11
C GLY A 46 -15.65 -8.08 10.68
N ARG A 47 -14.39 -8.25 11.10
CA ARG A 47 -13.53 -9.42 10.82
C ARG A 47 -13.32 -9.66 9.32
N PRO A 48 -12.75 -8.70 8.59
CA PRO A 48 -12.51 -8.85 7.17
C PRO A 48 -11.49 -9.96 6.92
N GLU A 49 -11.52 -10.53 5.70
CA GLU A 49 -10.51 -11.49 5.24
C GLU A 49 -9.10 -10.90 5.26
N ARG A 50 -8.98 -9.57 5.07
CA ARG A 50 -7.70 -8.86 5.04
C ARG A 50 -7.74 -7.63 5.92
N THR A 51 -7.01 -7.66 7.03
CA THR A 51 -6.87 -6.51 7.93
C THR A 51 -5.66 -5.68 7.57
N ASN A 52 -5.86 -4.39 7.35
CA ASN A 52 -4.80 -3.49 6.93
C ASN A 52 -4.66 -2.29 7.87
N LEU A 53 -3.51 -2.17 8.51
CA LEU A 53 -3.12 -0.92 9.19
C LEU A 53 -2.52 0.06 8.18
N SER A 54 -3.35 1.00 7.72
CA SER A 54 -2.97 2.12 6.85
C SER A 54 -3.35 3.43 7.54
N PRO A 55 -2.53 4.50 7.45
CA PRO A 55 -1.32 4.65 6.64
C PRO A 55 -0.07 4.01 7.27
N THR A 56 1.05 4.02 6.54
CA THR A 56 2.39 3.53 6.97
C THR A 56 2.77 3.95 8.38
N LYS A 57 2.32 5.13 8.80
CA LYS A 57 2.49 5.63 10.15
C LYS A 57 1.12 5.70 10.80
N PHE A 58 0.71 4.60 11.42
CA PHE A 58 -0.59 4.48 12.06
C PHE A 58 -0.54 5.22 13.40
N ILE A 59 -1.49 6.11 13.63
CA ILE A 59 -1.71 6.75 14.93
C ILE A 59 -2.93 6.06 15.53
N VAL A 60 -2.78 5.53 16.74
CA VAL A 60 -3.86 4.83 17.42
C VAL A 60 -4.96 5.85 17.78
N PRO A 61 -6.20 5.67 17.32
CA PRO A 61 -7.30 6.55 17.67
C PRO A 61 -7.52 6.61 19.18
N GLU A 62 -7.87 7.81 19.69
CA GLU A 62 -8.18 8.04 21.10
C GLU A 62 -9.64 7.72 21.41
N GLU A 63 -10.10 6.54 20.98
CA GLU A 63 -11.48 6.08 21.13
C GLU A 63 -11.56 4.57 21.35
N GLU A 64 -12.68 4.10 21.90
CA GLU A 64 -12.98 2.67 22.01
C GLU A 64 -13.08 2.04 20.61
N PRO A 65 -12.62 0.79 20.39
CA PRO A 65 -12.10 -0.20 21.35
C PRO A 65 -10.56 -0.20 21.47
N PHE A 66 -9.87 0.88 21.10
CA PHE A 66 -8.40 0.90 21.14
C PHE A 66 -7.90 0.94 22.59
N PRO A 67 -6.85 0.17 22.95
CA PRO A 67 -6.38 0.12 24.32
C PRO A 67 -5.86 1.47 24.81
N ILE A 68 -6.34 1.93 25.97
CA ILE A 68 -6.00 3.24 26.56
C ILE A 68 -4.49 3.46 26.66
N ASP A 69 -3.72 2.41 26.97
CA ASP A 69 -2.26 2.47 27.06
C ASP A 69 -1.58 2.80 25.72
N LEU A 70 -2.26 2.56 24.60
CA LEU A 70 -1.75 2.73 23.23
C LEU A 70 -2.38 3.92 22.49
N GLN A 71 -3.46 4.51 23.00
CA GLN A 71 -4.14 5.64 22.36
C GLN A 71 -3.18 6.83 22.14
N GLY A 72 -3.27 7.45 20.95
CA GLY A 72 -2.38 8.54 20.53
C GLY A 72 -0.95 8.11 20.18
N GLN A 73 -0.56 6.86 20.48
CA GLN A 73 0.76 6.36 20.08
C GLN A 73 0.85 6.16 18.57
N ARG A 74 2.09 6.19 18.08
CA ARG A 74 2.38 6.08 16.65
C ARG A 74 3.24 4.86 16.36
N PHE A 75 2.76 4.01 15.45
CA PHE A 75 3.46 2.82 14.99
C PHE A 75 3.90 2.94 13.52
N ASP A 76 5.13 2.51 13.25
CA ASP A 76 5.67 2.41 11.89
C ASP A 76 5.36 1.02 11.31
N ILE A 77 4.26 0.92 10.59
CA ILE A 77 3.79 -0.32 9.98
C ILE A 77 4.73 -0.77 8.85
N SER A 78 5.38 0.16 8.14
CA SER A 78 6.41 -0.22 7.17
C SER A 78 7.63 -0.83 7.85
N HIS A 79 8.01 -0.37 9.04
CA HIS A 79 9.08 -1.01 9.80
C HIS A 79 8.69 -2.42 10.22
N LEU A 80 7.46 -2.63 10.71
CA LEU A 80 6.92 -3.96 11.03
C LEU A 80 6.98 -4.91 9.82
N ARG A 81 6.47 -4.46 8.68
CA ARG A 81 6.48 -5.25 7.43
C ARG A 81 7.90 -5.60 6.96
N ARG A 82 8.85 -4.67 7.05
CA ARG A 82 10.27 -4.93 6.75
C ARG A 82 10.90 -5.91 7.73
N ALA A 83 10.59 -5.81 9.02
CA ALA A 83 11.08 -6.74 10.03
C ALA A 83 10.59 -8.17 9.77
N LYS A 84 9.35 -8.35 9.30
CA LYS A 84 8.84 -9.66 8.86
C LYS A 84 9.65 -10.23 7.70
N VAL A 85 9.90 -9.44 6.66
CA VAL A 85 10.69 -9.85 5.49
C VAL A 85 12.11 -10.26 5.89
N ASN A 86 12.70 -9.57 6.88
CA ASN A 86 14.04 -9.86 7.37
C ASN A 86 14.09 -11.04 8.38
N GLY A 87 12.96 -11.67 8.70
CA GLY A 87 12.92 -12.77 9.68
C GLY A 87 13.14 -12.33 11.13
N ASN A 88 12.88 -11.05 11.43
CA ASN A 88 13.20 -10.44 12.72
C ASN A 88 11.99 -10.39 13.68
N LEU A 89 10.82 -10.88 13.29
CA LEU A 89 9.65 -10.92 14.17
C LEU A 89 9.53 -12.26 14.91
N ASP A 90 8.89 -12.22 16.08
CA ASP A 90 8.55 -13.44 16.82
C ASP A 90 7.55 -14.28 16.03
N ALA A 91 7.83 -15.57 15.89
CA ALA A 91 7.04 -16.47 15.05
C ALA A 91 5.59 -16.61 15.53
N LYS A 92 5.37 -16.59 16.85
CA LYS A 92 4.01 -16.65 17.41
C LYS A 92 3.25 -15.36 17.12
N THR A 93 3.89 -14.21 17.29
CA THR A 93 3.27 -12.93 16.92
C THR A 93 2.94 -12.85 15.43
N VAL A 94 3.81 -13.35 14.54
CA VAL A 94 3.51 -13.43 13.10
C VAL A 94 2.30 -14.30 12.82
N ALA A 95 2.21 -15.48 13.45
CA ALA A 95 1.04 -16.36 13.30
C ALA A 95 -0.26 -15.68 13.74
N GLU A 96 -0.25 -14.94 14.85
CA GLU A 96 -1.44 -14.21 15.31
C GLU A 96 -1.83 -13.05 14.36
N PHE A 97 -0.86 -12.42 13.69
CA PHE A 97 -1.14 -11.47 12.60
C PHE A 97 -1.72 -12.18 11.36
N ASP A 98 -1.19 -13.35 11.02
CA ASP A 98 -1.67 -14.15 9.88
C ASP A 98 -3.11 -14.63 10.10
N ASP A 99 -3.47 -15.00 11.34
CA ASP A 99 -4.82 -15.43 11.72
C ASP A 99 -5.90 -14.34 11.51
N ILE A 100 -5.53 -13.07 11.67
CA ILE A 100 -6.43 -11.92 11.37
C ILE A 100 -6.30 -11.42 9.93
N GLY A 101 -5.61 -12.16 9.06
CA GLY A 101 -5.41 -11.79 7.67
C GLY A 101 -4.59 -10.51 7.49
N PHE A 102 -3.61 -10.26 8.37
CA PHE A 102 -2.86 -9.01 8.34
C PHE A 102 -2.13 -8.82 7.00
N VAL A 103 -2.29 -7.63 6.42
CA VAL A 103 -1.67 -7.28 5.16
C VAL A 103 -0.18 -6.98 5.38
N TRP A 104 0.68 -7.96 5.12
CA TRP A 104 2.14 -7.77 5.13
C TRP A 104 2.66 -6.97 3.93
N ASN A 105 2.07 -7.16 2.74
CA ASN A 105 2.42 -6.40 1.55
C ASN A 105 1.42 -5.27 1.30
N GLY A 106 1.61 -4.16 2.01
CA GLY A 106 0.74 -2.98 1.90
C GLY A 106 0.73 -2.36 0.50
N ILE A 107 1.85 -2.41 -0.22
CA ILE A 107 1.97 -1.85 -1.58
C ILE A 107 1.12 -2.64 -2.55
N GLU A 108 1.26 -3.95 -2.55
CA GLU A 108 0.46 -4.84 -3.40
C GLU A 108 -1.03 -4.74 -3.06
N TYR A 109 -1.39 -4.72 -1.78
CA TYR A 109 -2.77 -4.54 -1.35
C TYR A 109 -3.37 -3.22 -1.86
N GLN A 110 -2.67 -2.11 -1.68
CA GLN A 110 -3.12 -0.81 -2.19
C GLN A 110 -3.20 -0.79 -3.72
N SER A 111 -2.25 -1.42 -4.42
CA SER A 111 -2.29 -1.56 -5.88
C SER A 111 -3.51 -2.34 -6.35
N ASN A 112 -3.89 -3.41 -5.64
CA ASN A 112 -5.08 -4.20 -5.92
C ASN A 112 -6.36 -3.40 -5.68
N GLN A 113 -6.48 -2.70 -4.55
CA GLN A 113 -7.64 -1.84 -4.28
C GLN A 113 -7.79 -0.75 -5.34
N GLN A 114 -6.70 -0.08 -5.70
CA GLN A 114 -6.73 0.96 -6.73
C GLN A 114 -7.09 0.39 -8.11
N TRP A 115 -6.62 -0.82 -8.41
CA TRP A 115 -6.98 -1.53 -9.63
C TRP A 115 -8.48 -1.80 -9.71
N GLU A 116 -9.10 -2.34 -8.66
CA GLU A 116 -10.54 -2.61 -8.63
C GLU A 116 -11.36 -1.32 -8.79
N GLU A 117 -10.99 -0.23 -8.11
CA GLU A 117 -11.63 1.07 -8.29
C GLU A 117 -11.50 1.61 -9.72
N ASN A 118 -10.32 1.44 -10.33
CA ASN A 118 -10.09 1.83 -11.72
C ASN A 118 -10.96 1.01 -12.67
N LEU A 119 -11.07 -0.29 -12.41
CA LEU A 119 -11.87 -1.20 -13.21
C LEU A 119 -13.36 -0.87 -13.12
N GLU A 120 -13.87 -0.58 -11.92
CA GLU A 120 -15.22 -0.06 -11.69
C GLU A 120 -15.46 1.23 -12.48
N ALA A 121 -14.52 2.17 -12.42
CA ALA A 121 -14.62 3.42 -13.16
C ALA A 121 -14.69 3.22 -14.68
N LEU A 122 -13.88 2.29 -15.22
CA LEU A 122 -13.93 1.92 -16.63
C LEU A 122 -15.26 1.25 -17.01
N ARG A 123 -15.78 0.35 -16.17
CA ARG A 123 -17.08 -0.30 -16.40
C ARG A 123 -18.22 0.71 -16.47
N ILE A 124 -18.23 1.68 -15.55
CA ILE A 124 -19.24 2.76 -15.53
C ILE A 124 -19.11 3.62 -16.80
N TYR A 125 -17.89 4.06 -17.14
CA TYR A 125 -17.67 4.84 -18.37
C TYR A 125 -18.17 4.08 -19.61
N ASN A 126 -17.83 2.79 -19.72
CA ASN A 126 -18.27 1.96 -20.84
C ASN A 126 -19.79 1.79 -20.86
N ALA A 127 -20.45 1.67 -19.71
CA ALA A 127 -21.90 1.58 -19.65
C ALA A 127 -22.59 2.89 -20.10
N ILE A 128 -22.00 4.06 -19.79
CA ILE A 128 -22.54 5.37 -20.16
C ILE A 128 -22.30 5.70 -21.64
N HIS A 129 -21.10 5.39 -22.16
CA HIS A 129 -20.64 5.84 -23.48
C HIS A 129 -20.60 4.72 -24.53
N GLY A 130 -20.75 3.46 -24.13
CA GLY A 130 -20.70 2.27 -24.99
C GLY A 130 -19.29 1.91 -25.49
N ASN A 131 -18.24 2.57 -25.00
CA ASN A 131 -16.86 2.31 -25.37
C ASN A 131 -15.88 2.82 -24.29
N LEU A 132 -14.59 2.49 -24.44
CA LEU A 132 -13.49 2.96 -23.58
C LEU A 132 -12.59 4.02 -24.23
N LYS A 133 -13.11 4.79 -25.20
CA LYS A 133 -12.41 5.93 -25.81
C LYS A 133 -12.59 7.16 -24.95
N VAL A 134 -11.89 7.19 -23.82
CA VAL A 134 -11.97 8.29 -22.85
C VAL A 134 -11.13 9.48 -23.34
N PRO A 135 -11.69 10.70 -23.42
CA PRO A 135 -10.92 11.90 -23.68
C PRO A 135 -9.86 12.16 -22.60
N ASN A 136 -8.68 12.64 -22.99
CA ASN A 136 -7.58 12.92 -22.04
C ASN A 136 -7.95 13.95 -20.95
N VAL A 137 -8.93 14.83 -21.23
CA VAL A 137 -9.42 15.85 -20.29
C VAL A 137 -10.63 15.39 -19.47
N TYR A 138 -11.13 14.16 -19.68
CA TYR A 138 -12.31 13.67 -18.99
C TYR A 138 -12.03 13.52 -17.49
N LYS A 139 -12.86 14.17 -16.69
CA LYS A 139 -12.87 14.10 -15.24
C LYS A 139 -14.30 13.89 -14.78
N VAL A 140 -14.51 12.93 -13.89
CA VAL A 140 -15.82 12.69 -13.27
C VAL A 140 -16.19 13.95 -12.48
N LYS A 141 -17.39 14.49 -12.70
CA LYS A 141 -17.87 15.68 -11.99
C LYS A 141 -18.30 15.31 -10.58
N GLU A 142 -18.06 16.20 -9.64
CA GLU A 142 -18.64 16.08 -8.30
C GLU A 142 -20.17 16.20 -8.39
N GLY A 143 -20.88 15.39 -7.61
CA GLY A 143 -22.35 15.35 -7.63
C GLY A 143 -22.97 14.57 -8.79
N ASP A 144 -22.17 13.97 -9.70
CA ASP A 144 -22.70 13.18 -10.80
C ASP A 144 -23.27 11.85 -10.28
N THR A 145 -24.60 11.72 -10.32
CA THR A 145 -25.33 10.58 -9.77
C THR A 145 -25.16 9.29 -10.57
N GLN A 146 -24.60 9.36 -11.78
CA GLN A 146 -24.23 8.17 -12.57
C GLN A 146 -22.97 7.50 -12.02
N TRP A 147 -22.23 8.19 -11.15
CA TRP A 147 -20.98 7.73 -10.56
C TRP A 147 -21.09 7.60 -9.05
N PRO A 148 -20.55 6.52 -8.45
CA PRO A 148 -20.34 6.45 -7.01
C PRO A 148 -19.51 7.65 -6.52
N GLN A 149 -19.86 8.18 -5.35
CA GLN A 149 -19.19 9.34 -4.77
C GLN A 149 -17.66 9.18 -4.67
N LYS A 150 -17.17 7.97 -4.38
CA LYS A 150 -15.72 7.64 -4.32
C LYS A 150 -14.98 7.88 -5.65
N LEU A 151 -15.68 7.92 -6.78
CA LEU A 151 -15.11 8.15 -8.10
C LEU A 151 -15.25 9.61 -8.57
N TRP A 152 -15.94 10.47 -7.81
CA TRP A 152 -16.04 11.89 -8.16
C TRP A 152 -14.67 12.56 -8.17
N GLY A 153 -14.47 13.44 -9.14
CA GLY A 153 -13.18 14.10 -9.36
C GLY A 153 -12.10 13.20 -9.96
N LYS A 154 -12.36 11.90 -10.21
CA LYS A 154 -11.38 11.01 -10.83
C LYS A 154 -11.08 11.46 -12.25
N ASN A 155 -9.79 11.65 -12.55
CA ASN A 155 -9.32 11.99 -13.88
C ASN A 155 -9.18 10.71 -14.71
N MET A 156 -10.19 10.42 -15.52
CA MET A 156 -10.22 9.20 -16.33
C MET A 156 -9.21 9.28 -17.47
N GLY A 157 -8.98 10.45 -18.05
CA GLY A 157 -7.97 10.61 -19.11
C GLY A 157 -6.55 10.29 -18.64
N TYR A 158 -6.19 10.73 -17.42
CA TYR A 158 -4.94 10.35 -16.77
C TYR A 158 -4.89 8.85 -16.46
N LEU A 159 -6.00 8.25 -16.01
CA LEU A 159 -6.09 6.81 -15.76
C LEU A 159 -5.74 6.00 -17.03
N ILE A 160 -6.38 6.30 -18.17
CA ILE A 160 -6.09 5.62 -19.44
C ILE A 160 -4.63 5.81 -19.84
N SER A 161 -4.11 7.04 -19.74
CA SER A 161 -2.72 7.35 -20.08
C SER A 161 -1.73 6.56 -19.22
N SER A 162 -2.00 6.47 -17.91
CA SER A 162 -1.21 5.71 -16.95
C SER A 162 -1.25 4.21 -17.25
N MET A 163 -2.43 3.65 -17.55
CA MET A 163 -2.57 2.24 -17.93
C MET A 163 -1.77 1.92 -19.19
N ARG A 164 -1.85 2.75 -20.23
CA ARG A 164 -1.06 2.59 -21.47
C ARG A 164 0.44 2.64 -21.21
N ALA A 165 0.91 3.60 -20.40
CA ALA A 165 2.31 3.71 -20.03
C ALA A 165 2.81 2.47 -19.25
N GLN A 166 1.93 1.82 -18.50
CA GLN A 166 2.25 0.65 -17.69
C GLN A 166 1.99 -0.68 -18.41
N GLN A 167 1.58 -0.68 -19.68
CA GLN A 167 1.18 -1.89 -20.41
C GLN A 167 2.19 -3.04 -20.30
N GLU A 168 3.47 -2.77 -20.48
CA GLU A 168 4.51 -3.81 -20.44
C GLU A 168 4.78 -4.35 -19.03
N THR A 169 4.56 -3.52 -18.02
CA THR A 169 4.76 -3.86 -16.60
C THR A 169 3.49 -4.35 -15.90
N MET A 170 2.34 -4.28 -16.57
CA MET A 170 1.05 -4.67 -16.02
C MET A 170 0.93 -6.19 -15.96
N ASP A 171 0.35 -6.67 -14.87
CA ASP A 171 -0.01 -8.09 -14.71
C ASP A 171 -0.79 -8.58 -15.96
N PRO A 172 -0.39 -9.71 -16.57
CA PRO A 172 -1.09 -10.28 -17.72
C PRO A 172 -2.60 -10.46 -17.50
N ALA A 173 -3.04 -10.90 -16.32
CA ALA A 173 -4.47 -11.07 -16.02
C ALA A 173 -5.22 -9.74 -16.04
N ARG A 174 -4.59 -8.65 -15.56
CA ARG A 174 -5.15 -7.30 -15.64
C ARG A 174 -5.27 -6.82 -17.08
N ARG A 175 -4.28 -7.15 -17.92
CA ARG A 175 -4.34 -6.83 -19.37
C ARG A 175 -5.45 -7.60 -20.08
N ASP A 176 -5.62 -8.88 -19.75
CA ASP A 176 -6.68 -9.71 -20.33
C ASP A 176 -8.07 -9.18 -19.97
N ILE A 177 -8.27 -8.74 -18.73
CA ILE A 177 -9.51 -8.09 -18.30
C ILE A 177 -9.79 -6.83 -19.14
N LEU A 178 -8.79 -5.96 -19.34
CA LEU A 178 -8.95 -4.75 -20.14
C LEU A 178 -9.25 -5.08 -21.61
N PHE A 179 -8.57 -6.08 -22.17
CA PHE A 179 -8.84 -6.57 -23.51
C PHE A 179 -10.29 -7.04 -23.67
N LEU A 180 -10.81 -7.83 -22.73
CA LEU A 180 -12.20 -8.30 -22.72
C LEU A 180 -13.21 -7.16 -22.61
N MET A 181 -12.84 -6.05 -21.98
CA MET A 181 -13.68 -4.85 -21.92
C MET A 181 -13.62 -3.99 -23.19
N GLY A 182 -12.82 -4.35 -24.19
CA GLY A 182 -12.63 -3.58 -25.41
C GLY A 182 -11.69 -2.38 -25.24
N PHE A 183 -10.78 -2.42 -24.26
CA PHE A 183 -9.78 -1.38 -24.06
C PHE A 183 -8.76 -1.35 -25.22
N VAL A 184 -8.57 -0.16 -25.80
CA VAL A 184 -7.63 0.05 -26.90
C VAL A 184 -6.31 0.62 -26.37
N TRP A 185 -5.25 -0.17 -26.55
CA TRP A 185 -3.89 0.17 -26.14
C TRP A 185 -3.23 1.22 -27.04
N ASP A 186 -3.49 1.16 -28.35
CA ASP A 186 -2.96 2.12 -29.32
C ASP A 186 -3.64 3.49 -29.13
N GLY A 187 -2.85 4.48 -28.70
CA GLY A 187 -3.33 5.85 -28.51
C GLY A 187 -3.86 6.49 -29.79
N ILE A 188 -3.39 6.07 -30.96
CA ILE A 188 -3.79 6.63 -32.26
C ILE A 188 -5.22 6.20 -32.63
N GLN A 189 -5.62 4.99 -32.23
CA GLN A 189 -6.96 4.43 -32.52
C GLN A 189 -8.02 4.81 -31.48
N ALA A 190 -7.60 5.47 -30.39
CA ALA A 190 -8.42 5.80 -29.24
C ALA A 190 -9.04 7.21 -29.28
N HIS A 191 -8.79 7.98 -30.34
CA HIS A 191 -9.28 9.33 -30.54
C HIS A 191 -10.26 9.38 -31.72
#